data_AF-G2P2H1-F1
#
_entry.id   AF-G2P2H1-F1
#
_cell.length_a   1.000
_cell.length_b   1.000
_cell.length_c   1.000
_cell.angle_alpha   90.00
_cell.angle_beta   90.00
_cell.angle_gamma   90.00
#
_symmetry.space_group_name_H-M   'P 1'
#
loop_
_entity.id
_entity.type
_entity.pdbx_description
1 polymer ?
#
loop_
_entity_poly.entity_id
_entity_poly.type
_entity_poly.pdbx_seq_one_letter_code
_entity_poly.pdbx_strand_id
1 'polypeptide(L)'
;MSTTSAASRIPYRLVRKGMIMSPLPGEANEAEGVLNPASGRTPNGRLHLLPRLVAKGNVSRVGLAEVTFTDGVPSGVERRGVVLAPDEGWERGKRNAGVEDPRVTWIPSLGKHVMSYVAYGPLGPKPALAVSEDLTEWTRLGPIHFAYQPDLDTDLNLFPNKDVVHFPEPVPGPDGEPAYAMLHRPMWDLGWFRPGEGVHLPAGITDERPGIWISYVPVAEVETDIRALARPRAHRLVALSAHPWEELKIGAGPAPIRVPEGWLLIHHGVSGHIEDPFAQNQKVSYAAGAMILDPADPAKVLARSEEPLMAPETEEERTGTVPNVVFPTAIEEIDGQRYVFYGMADAQIGVALLERTA
;
A
#
# COMPACT_ATOMS: atom_id res chain seq x y z
N MET A 1 -3.28 21.80 -37.32
CA MET A 1 -1.98 21.87 -36.62
C MET A 1 -1.98 20.74 -35.62
N SER A 2 -1.15 19.73 -35.87
CA SER A 2 -1.04 18.54 -35.02
C SER A 2 -0.34 18.94 -33.74
N THR A 3 -1.07 19.04 -32.64
CA THR A 3 -0.50 19.18 -31.30
C THR A 3 0.05 17.82 -30.92
N THR A 4 1.36 17.65 -31.08
CA THR A 4 2.12 16.55 -30.49
C THR A 4 1.78 16.52 -29.00
N SER A 5 1.05 15.49 -28.57
CA SER A 5 0.83 15.20 -27.15
C SER A 5 2.20 15.07 -26.51
N ALA A 6 2.62 16.04 -25.71
CA ALA A 6 3.77 15.87 -24.85
C ALA A 6 3.47 14.64 -23.99
N ALA A 7 4.24 13.56 -24.18
CA ALA A 7 4.19 12.43 -23.26
C ALA A 7 4.38 13.01 -21.86
N SER A 8 3.38 12.84 -21.00
CA SER A 8 3.33 13.44 -19.67
C SER A 8 4.37 12.75 -18.79
N ARG A 9 5.58 13.29 -18.81
CA ARG A 9 6.69 12.79 -18.01
C ARG A 9 6.37 13.01 -16.53
N ILE A 10 6.70 12.04 -15.69
CA ILE A 10 6.69 12.19 -14.22
C ILE A 10 7.82 13.18 -13.83
N PRO A 11 7.50 14.35 -13.24
CA PRO A 11 8.50 15.35 -12.88
C PRO A 11 9.08 15.12 -11.48
N TYR A 12 9.32 13.85 -11.12
CA TYR A 12 9.80 13.45 -9.80
C TYR A 12 10.84 12.35 -9.91
N ARG A 13 11.77 12.31 -8.95
CA ARG A 13 12.71 11.21 -8.74
C ARG A 13 12.79 10.86 -7.26
N LEU A 14 13.20 9.63 -6.97
CA LEU A 14 13.50 9.18 -5.61
C LEU A 14 15.01 9.15 -5.39
N VAL A 15 15.47 9.74 -4.30
CA VAL A 15 16.89 9.80 -3.92
C VAL A 15 17.07 9.13 -2.56
N ARG A 16 17.75 7.98 -2.53
CA ARG A 16 18.02 7.23 -1.30
C ARG A 16 18.72 8.11 -0.25
N LYS A 17 18.30 7.96 1.00
CA LYS A 17 18.91 8.61 2.16
C LYS A 17 19.48 7.61 3.17
N GLY A 18 19.09 6.34 3.10
CA GLY A 18 19.72 5.24 3.83
C GLY A 18 18.70 4.30 4.47
N MET A 19 19.21 3.28 5.14
CA MET A 19 18.44 2.38 6.02
C MET A 19 18.22 3.08 7.37
N ILE A 20 16.99 2.99 7.91
CA ILE A 20 16.62 3.61 9.19
C ILE A 20 16.13 2.61 10.24
N MET A 21 15.74 1.39 9.84
CA MET A 21 15.31 0.36 10.77
C MET A 21 15.69 -1.03 10.26
N SER A 22 16.35 -1.80 11.13
CA SER A 22 16.67 -3.21 10.94
C SER A 22 16.25 -4.01 12.17
N PRO A 23 16.03 -5.33 12.05
CA PRO A 23 15.63 -6.17 13.18
C PRO A 23 16.62 -6.11 14.33
N LEU A 24 16.12 -6.05 15.57
CA LEU A 24 16.99 -6.17 16.74
C LEU A 24 17.45 -7.62 16.95
N PRO A 25 18.75 -7.87 17.20
CA PRO A 25 19.24 -9.20 17.55
C PRO A 25 18.50 -9.78 18.76
N GLY A 26 17.86 -10.94 18.58
CA GLY A 26 17.15 -11.64 19.64
C GLY A 26 15.72 -11.16 19.92
N GLU A 27 15.21 -10.12 19.23
CA GLU A 27 13.83 -9.70 19.37
C GLU A 27 12.89 -10.66 18.61
N ALA A 28 12.03 -11.35 19.37
CA ALA A 28 11.21 -12.42 18.83
C ALA A 28 10.16 -11.94 17.83
N ASN A 29 9.66 -10.71 17.97
CA ASN A 29 8.63 -10.16 17.09
C ASN A 29 9.17 -9.67 15.75
N GLU A 30 10.49 -9.55 15.62
CA GLU A 30 11.18 -9.04 14.42
C GLU A 30 12.10 -10.10 13.81
N ALA A 31 12.03 -11.34 14.29
CA ALA A 31 12.96 -12.41 13.97
C ALA A 31 13.08 -12.75 12.47
N GLU A 32 12.02 -12.48 11.69
CA GLU A 32 11.99 -12.69 10.24
C GLU A 32 12.00 -11.37 9.45
N GLY A 33 12.03 -10.21 10.12
CA GLY A 33 12.17 -8.90 9.48
C GLY A 33 11.36 -7.77 10.12
N VAL A 34 11.71 -6.53 9.73
CA VAL A 34 10.94 -5.30 9.96
C VAL A 34 10.65 -4.66 8.61
N LEU A 35 9.40 -4.69 8.19
CA LEU A 35 9.02 -4.51 6.79
C LEU A 35 8.05 -3.34 6.63
N ASN A 36 7.95 -2.83 5.40
CA ASN A 36 6.76 -2.20 4.81
C ASN A 36 5.98 -1.29 5.78
N PRO A 37 6.59 -0.21 6.30
CA PRO A 37 5.95 0.61 7.32
C PRO A 37 4.85 1.49 6.74
N ALA A 38 3.79 1.68 7.52
CA ALA A 38 2.98 2.89 7.43
C ALA A 38 3.66 4.04 8.19
N SER A 39 3.09 5.24 8.10
CA SER A 39 3.54 6.41 8.85
C SER A 39 2.35 7.22 9.37
N GLY A 40 2.62 8.07 10.35
CA GLY A 40 1.67 9.08 10.79
C GLY A 40 2.28 9.98 11.86
N ARG A 41 1.53 11.02 12.26
CA ARG A 41 1.93 11.93 13.34
C ARG A 41 0.99 11.83 14.52
N THR A 42 1.54 11.72 15.72
CA THR A 42 0.76 11.87 16.96
C THR A 42 0.23 13.30 17.09
N PRO A 43 -0.76 13.58 17.97
CA PRO A 43 -1.34 14.92 18.13
C PRO A 43 -0.33 16.02 18.52
N ASN A 44 0.80 15.64 19.14
CA ASN A 44 1.91 16.55 19.44
C ASN A 44 2.91 16.73 18.27
N GLY A 45 2.57 16.24 17.08
CA GLY A 45 3.34 16.41 15.84
C GLY A 45 4.49 15.44 15.63
N ARG A 46 4.77 14.52 16.56
CA ARG A 46 5.90 13.58 16.45
C ARG A 46 5.62 12.52 15.37
N LEU A 47 6.59 12.35 14.47
CA LEU A 47 6.50 11.41 13.37
C LEU A 47 6.82 9.99 13.83
N HIS A 48 5.95 9.05 13.48
CA HIS A 48 6.15 7.63 13.75
C HIS A 48 6.01 6.82 12.47
N LEU A 49 6.78 5.74 12.41
CA LEU A 49 6.54 4.62 11.52
C LEU A 49 5.74 3.55 12.25
N LEU A 50 4.93 2.85 11.47
CA LEU A 50 4.15 1.70 11.89
C LEU A 50 4.63 0.47 11.10
N PRO A 51 5.81 -0.09 11.45
CA PRO A 51 6.43 -1.20 10.72
C PRO A 51 5.63 -2.49 10.86
N ARG A 52 5.65 -3.33 9.82
CA ARG A 52 5.28 -4.74 9.92
C ARG A 52 6.42 -5.50 10.60
N LEU A 53 6.19 -5.95 11.82
CA LEU A 53 7.14 -6.78 12.57
C LEU A 53 6.80 -8.26 12.32
N VAL A 54 7.74 -9.04 11.80
CA VAL A 54 7.51 -10.44 11.43
C VAL A 54 8.22 -11.36 12.43
N ALA A 55 7.41 -12.08 13.21
CA ALA A 55 7.87 -13.12 14.10
C ALA A 55 8.01 -14.45 13.37
N LYS A 56 8.75 -15.38 13.98
CA LYS A 56 8.97 -16.74 13.46
C LYS A 56 7.65 -17.42 13.03
N GLY A 57 7.65 -18.00 11.84
CA GLY A 57 6.46 -18.63 11.23
C GLY A 57 5.56 -17.63 10.51
N ASN A 58 6.12 -16.51 10.04
CA ASN A 58 5.42 -15.43 9.35
C ASN A 58 4.23 -14.85 10.14
N VAL A 59 4.39 -14.70 11.46
CA VAL A 59 3.35 -14.09 12.31
C VAL A 59 3.59 -12.59 12.42
N SER A 60 2.78 -11.81 11.70
CA SER A 60 3.00 -10.37 11.53
C SER A 60 2.19 -9.51 12.51
N ARG A 61 2.78 -8.40 12.97
CA ARG A 61 2.17 -7.37 13.83
C ARG A 61 2.49 -5.98 13.28
N VAL A 62 1.72 -4.97 13.67
CA VAL A 62 2.05 -3.56 13.43
C VAL A 62 2.72 -2.99 14.68
N GLY A 63 3.97 -2.58 14.52
CA GLY A 63 4.74 -1.86 15.54
C GLY A 63 4.44 -0.37 15.57
N LEU A 64 5.04 0.32 16.54
CA LEU A 64 5.15 1.77 16.57
C LEU A 64 6.61 2.12 16.83
N ALA A 65 7.20 2.95 15.97
CA ALA A 65 8.58 3.38 16.10
C ALA A 65 8.68 4.87 15.75
N GLU A 66 9.17 5.68 16.66
CA GLU A 66 9.32 7.11 16.44
C GLU A 66 10.53 7.39 15.57
N VAL A 67 10.39 8.25 14.55
CA VAL A 67 11.48 8.61 13.65
C VAL A 67 12.47 9.54 14.36
N THR A 68 13.75 9.22 14.28
CA THR A 68 14.85 10.09 14.71
C THR A 68 15.48 10.80 13.50
N PHE A 69 16.08 11.95 13.75
CA PHE A 69 16.58 12.85 12.72
C PHE A 69 18.04 13.21 12.94
N THR A 70 18.80 13.31 11.86
CA THR A 70 20.13 13.92 11.82
C THR A 70 20.10 15.03 10.78
N ASP A 71 20.38 16.26 11.18
CA ASP A 71 20.36 17.45 10.30
C ASP A 71 19.05 17.61 9.49
N GLY A 72 17.90 17.32 10.13
CA GLY A 72 16.57 17.41 9.51
C GLY A 72 16.20 16.24 8.59
N VAL A 73 17.09 15.26 8.42
CA VAL A 73 16.86 14.07 7.60
C VAL A 73 16.53 12.86 8.50
N PRO A 74 15.49 12.07 8.20
CA PRO A 74 15.23 10.81 8.90
C PRO A 74 16.47 9.91 8.88
N SER A 75 16.92 9.46 10.06
CA SER A 75 18.19 8.72 10.22
C SER A 75 18.08 7.45 11.05
N GLY A 76 16.95 7.23 11.73
CA GLY A 76 16.72 6.05 12.54
C GLY A 76 15.33 6.01 13.14
N VAL A 77 15.10 5.07 14.06
CA VAL A 77 13.86 4.98 14.83
C VAL A 77 14.08 4.55 16.28
N GLU A 78 13.17 4.96 17.15
CA GLU A 78 13.03 4.45 18.52
C GLU A 78 11.75 3.62 18.66
N ARG A 79 11.88 2.33 18.95
CA ARG A 79 10.73 1.42 19.13
C ARG A 79 9.90 1.80 20.36
N ARG A 80 8.57 1.80 20.19
CA ARG A 80 7.57 2.10 21.23
C ARG A 80 6.64 0.93 21.55
N GLY A 81 6.72 -0.17 20.79
CA GLY A 81 5.98 -1.40 21.05
C GLY A 81 5.13 -1.84 19.86
N VAL A 82 4.12 -2.67 20.13
CA VAL A 82 3.13 -3.15 19.17
C VAL A 82 1.81 -2.42 19.40
N VAL A 83 1.17 -1.96 18.32
CA VAL A 83 -0.13 -1.27 18.37
C VAL A 83 -1.26 -2.07 17.72
N LEU A 84 -0.93 -3.07 16.89
CA LEU A 84 -1.90 -4.00 16.35
C LEU A 84 -1.29 -5.40 16.23
N ALA A 85 -1.93 -6.40 16.81
CA ALA A 85 -1.57 -7.81 16.67
C ALA A 85 -2.74 -8.58 16.01
N PRO A 86 -2.56 -9.84 15.54
CA PRO A 86 -3.66 -10.64 15.00
C PRO A 86 -4.55 -11.18 16.14
N ASP A 87 -5.26 -10.28 16.80
CA ASP A 87 -6.07 -10.52 17.99
C ASP A 87 -7.49 -10.99 17.64
N GLU A 88 -7.94 -10.72 16.42
CA GLU A 88 -9.26 -11.13 15.95
C GLU A 88 -9.27 -12.53 15.33
N GLY A 89 -10.41 -13.22 15.41
CA GLY A 89 -10.55 -14.58 14.87
C GLY A 89 -10.34 -14.67 13.35
N TRP A 90 -10.67 -13.61 12.62
CA TRP A 90 -10.50 -13.53 11.16
C TRP A 90 -9.08 -13.10 10.75
N GLU A 91 -8.22 -12.71 11.68
CA GLU A 91 -6.79 -12.43 11.47
C GLU A 91 -5.92 -13.68 11.71
N ARG A 92 -6.53 -14.83 12.04
CA ARG A 92 -5.85 -16.09 12.41
C ARG A 92 -6.40 -17.29 11.66
N GLY A 93 -5.55 -17.96 10.91
CA GLY A 93 -5.77 -19.31 10.40
C GLY A 93 -5.23 -20.40 11.35
N LYS A 94 -5.35 -21.66 10.94
CA LYS A 94 -4.79 -22.80 11.70
C LYS A 94 -3.25 -22.82 11.70
N ARG A 95 -2.62 -22.23 10.68
CA ARG A 95 -1.16 -22.29 10.44
C ARG A 95 -0.56 -20.93 10.08
N ASN A 96 -1.34 -19.87 10.15
CA ASN A 96 -0.95 -18.51 9.77
C ASN A 96 -1.70 -17.53 10.66
N ALA A 97 -1.12 -16.36 10.90
CA ALA A 97 -1.78 -15.26 11.58
C ALA A 97 -1.03 -13.98 11.24
N GLY A 98 -1.72 -12.87 11.01
CA GLY A 98 -1.00 -11.63 10.75
C GLY A 98 -1.88 -10.44 10.45
N VAL A 99 -1.32 -9.28 10.79
CA VAL A 99 -1.74 -7.97 10.30
C VAL A 99 -0.57 -7.39 9.51
N GLU A 100 -0.69 -7.41 8.17
CA GLU A 100 0.43 -7.22 7.25
C GLU A 100 0.34 -5.91 6.46
N ASP A 101 1.53 -5.40 6.10
CA ASP A 101 1.80 -4.27 5.22
C ASP A 101 0.84 -3.07 5.41
N PRO A 102 0.80 -2.49 6.62
CA PRO A 102 -0.13 -1.40 6.92
C PRO A 102 0.13 -0.21 6.00
N ARG A 103 -0.94 0.46 5.58
CA ARG A 103 -0.93 1.82 5.04
C ARG A 103 -1.78 2.69 5.95
N VAL A 104 -1.26 3.83 6.37
CA VAL A 104 -1.99 4.79 7.19
C VAL A 104 -2.12 6.09 6.42
N THR A 105 -3.33 6.64 6.45
CA THR A 105 -3.64 7.95 5.88
C THR A 105 -4.31 8.79 6.94
N TRP A 106 -3.73 9.96 7.26
CA TRP A 106 -4.45 10.98 8.02
C TRP A 106 -5.53 11.60 7.13
N ILE A 107 -6.79 11.53 7.57
CA ILE A 107 -7.93 12.11 6.86
C ILE A 107 -8.46 13.26 7.73
N PRO A 108 -8.13 14.54 7.41
CA PRO A 108 -8.47 15.68 8.27
C PRO A 108 -9.96 15.84 8.52
N SER A 109 -10.81 15.59 7.51
CA SER A 109 -12.27 15.70 7.66
C SER A 109 -12.88 14.69 8.63
N LEU A 110 -12.17 13.59 8.91
CA LEU A 110 -12.58 12.60 9.92
C LEU A 110 -11.90 12.84 11.27
N GLY A 111 -10.80 13.60 11.32
CA GLY A 111 -9.94 13.69 12.50
C GLY A 111 -9.33 12.34 12.88
N LYS A 112 -9.09 11.45 11.91
CA LYS A 112 -8.60 10.09 12.13
C LYS A 112 -7.45 9.75 11.20
N HIS A 113 -6.52 8.95 11.74
CA HIS A 113 -5.69 8.05 10.96
C HIS A 113 -6.53 6.84 10.57
N VAL A 114 -6.62 6.56 9.27
CA VAL A 114 -7.24 5.35 8.73
C VAL A 114 -6.13 4.41 8.30
N MET A 115 -6.02 3.27 8.99
CA MET A 115 -5.11 2.18 8.62
C MET A 115 -5.87 1.16 7.78
N SER A 116 -5.35 0.89 6.58
CA SER A 116 -5.61 -0.35 5.87
C SER A 116 -4.48 -1.34 6.12
N TYR A 117 -4.82 -2.61 6.30
CA TYR A 117 -3.86 -3.69 6.47
C TYR A 117 -4.41 -4.97 5.87
N VAL A 118 -3.52 -5.94 5.63
CA VAL A 118 -3.91 -7.28 5.19
C VAL A 118 -4.02 -8.18 6.41
N ALA A 119 -5.22 -8.64 6.71
CA ALA A 119 -5.42 -9.70 7.69
C ALA A 119 -5.18 -11.06 7.05
N TYR A 120 -4.23 -11.81 7.61
CA TYR A 120 -3.91 -13.14 7.12
C TYR A 120 -4.70 -14.19 7.92
N GLY A 121 -5.95 -14.39 7.50
CA GLY A 121 -6.93 -15.25 8.15
C GLY A 121 -7.01 -16.69 7.61
N PRO A 122 -8.08 -17.42 7.96
CA PRO A 122 -8.32 -18.79 7.51
C PRO A 122 -8.44 -18.95 5.98
N LEU A 123 -8.92 -17.91 5.31
CA LEU A 123 -9.13 -17.87 3.86
C LEU A 123 -8.08 -17.00 3.16
N GLY A 124 -6.87 -16.96 3.71
CA GLY A 124 -5.79 -16.19 3.10
C GLY A 124 -5.85 -14.68 3.41
N PRO A 125 -5.12 -13.88 2.62
CA PRO A 125 -5.01 -12.44 2.84
C PRO A 125 -6.28 -11.70 2.41
N LYS A 126 -6.89 -10.97 3.33
CA LYS A 126 -8.03 -10.09 3.07
C LYS A 126 -7.76 -8.70 3.65
N PRO A 127 -8.14 -7.62 2.96
CA PRO A 127 -7.92 -6.29 3.47
C PRO A 127 -8.92 -5.97 4.59
N ALA A 128 -8.46 -5.18 5.56
CA ALA A 128 -9.25 -4.70 6.67
C ALA A 128 -8.83 -3.31 7.10
N LEU A 129 -9.71 -2.66 7.88
CA LEU A 129 -9.52 -1.29 8.34
C LEU A 129 -9.49 -1.18 9.85
N ALA A 130 -8.65 -0.26 10.34
CA ALA A 130 -8.69 0.24 11.70
C ALA A 130 -8.52 1.77 11.69
N VAL A 131 -9.00 2.43 12.73
CA VAL A 131 -8.90 3.89 12.89
C VAL A 131 -8.30 4.27 14.22
N SER A 132 -7.57 5.38 14.25
CA SER A 132 -6.93 5.92 15.44
C SER A 132 -6.89 7.45 15.41
N GLU A 133 -6.92 8.08 16.58
CA GLU A 133 -6.65 9.52 16.71
C GLU A 133 -5.16 9.79 16.96
N ASP A 134 -4.44 8.83 17.55
CA ASP A 134 -3.13 9.05 18.16
C ASP A 134 -2.04 8.04 17.78
N LEU A 135 -2.35 7.10 16.88
CA LEU A 135 -1.48 6.00 16.42
C LEU A 135 -1.17 4.91 17.46
N THR A 136 -1.59 5.09 18.70
CA THR A 136 -1.35 4.12 19.79
C THR A 136 -2.55 3.22 20.01
N GLU A 137 -3.74 3.80 20.07
CA GLU A 137 -4.99 3.05 20.28
C GLU A 137 -5.74 2.92 18.95
N TRP A 138 -6.06 1.68 18.57
CA TRP A 138 -6.68 1.36 17.28
C TRP A 138 -8.04 0.69 17.45
N THR A 139 -9.06 1.26 16.83
CA THR A 139 -10.38 0.64 16.71
C THR A 139 -10.49 -0.05 15.36
N ARG A 140 -10.59 -1.39 15.34
CA ARG A 140 -10.84 -2.14 14.10
C ARG A 140 -12.26 -1.85 13.60
N LEU A 141 -12.38 -1.44 12.34
CA LEU A 141 -13.67 -1.35 11.64
C LEU A 141 -14.05 -2.72 11.03
N GLY A 142 -13.06 -3.59 10.81
CA GLY A 142 -13.22 -4.96 10.34
C GLY A 142 -12.75 -5.18 8.89
N PRO A 143 -12.98 -6.39 8.34
CA PRO A 143 -12.69 -6.69 6.94
C PRO A 143 -13.46 -5.78 5.99
N ILE A 144 -12.83 -5.42 4.86
CA ILE A 144 -13.50 -4.66 3.81
C ILE A 144 -14.44 -5.60 3.04
N HIS A 145 -15.69 -5.19 2.87
CA HIS A 145 -16.69 -5.88 2.08
C HIS A 145 -17.12 -5.02 0.89
N PHE A 146 -16.72 -5.43 -0.31
CA PHE A 146 -16.97 -4.70 -1.55
C PHE A 146 -18.43 -4.92 -1.97
N ALA A 147 -19.17 -3.86 -2.28
CA ALA A 147 -20.54 -3.98 -2.75
C ALA A 147 -20.58 -4.73 -4.10
N TYR A 148 -21.56 -5.63 -4.27
CA TYR A 148 -21.72 -6.29 -5.56
C TYR A 148 -22.05 -5.26 -6.65
N GLN A 149 -21.33 -5.34 -7.76
CA GLN A 149 -21.48 -4.44 -8.90
C GLN A 149 -21.82 -5.30 -10.14
N PRO A 150 -23.09 -5.34 -10.59
CA PRO A 150 -23.56 -6.30 -11.60
C PRO A 150 -22.83 -6.23 -12.95
N ASP A 151 -22.42 -5.04 -13.38
CA ASP A 151 -21.71 -4.83 -14.65
C ASP A 151 -20.30 -5.42 -14.67
N LEU A 152 -19.73 -5.75 -13.50
CA LEU A 152 -18.46 -6.48 -13.44
C LEU A 152 -18.62 -7.99 -13.57
N ASP A 153 -19.84 -8.53 -13.49
CA ASP A 153 -20.14 -9.97 -13.50
C ASP A 153 -19.21 -10.83 -12.61
N THR A 154 -18.73 -10.24 -11.51
CA THR A 154 -17.82 -10.89 -10.57
C THR A 154 -17.98 -10.28 -9.19
N ASP A 155 -17.86 -11.12 -8.15
CA ASP A 155 -17.87 -10.68 -6.77
C ASP A 155 -16.42 -10.50 -6.28
N LEU A 156 -16.02 -9.23 -6.07
CA LEU A 156 -14.68 -8.87 -5.60
C LEU A 156 -14.35 -9.51 -4.24
N ASN A 157 -15.35 -9.88 -3.44
CA ASN A 157 -15.14 -10.50 -2.14
C ASN A 157 -14.64 -11.95 -2.22
N LEU A 158 -14.76 -12.60 -3.39
CA LEU A 158 -14.23 -13.94 -3.59
C LEU A 158 -12.69 -13.95 -3.54
N PHE A 159 -12.06 -12.89 -4.01
CA PHE A 159 -10.63 -12.84 -4.29
C PHE A 159 -9.80 -12.33 -3.09
N PRO A 160 -8.54 -12.77 -2.93
CA PRO A 160 -7.60 -12.03 -2.12
C PRO A 160 -7.45 -10.60 -2.68
N ASN A 161 -7.20 -9.65 -1.80
CA ASN A 161 -7.02 -8.26 -2.17
C ASN A 161 -5.96 -7.63 -1.24
N LYS A 162 -5.14 -6.75 -1.79
CA LYS A 162 -3.95 -6.20 -1.14
C LYS A 162 -3.74 -4.74 -1.56
N ASP A 163 -2.73 -4.10 -0.96
CA ASP A 163 -2.31 -2.72 -1.27
C ASP A 163 -3.43 -1.71 -1.18
N VAL A 164 -4.27 -1.87 -0.16
CA VAL A 164 -5.33 -0.90 0.08
C VAL A 164 -4.72 0.38 0.63
N VAL A 165 -5.08 1.53 0.08
CA VAL A 165 -4.69 2.84 0.62
C VAL A 165 -5.74 3.90 0.32
N HIS A 166 -5.97 4.79 1.27
CA HIS A 166 -6.97 5.85 1.14
C HIS A 166 -6.37 7.13 0.56
N PHE A 167 -7.19 7.90 -0.14
CA PHE A 167 -6.89 9.30 -0.42
C PHE A 167 -6.97 10.12 0.89
N PRO A 168 -6.15 11.17 1.06
CA PRO A 168 -6.12 11.96 2.29
C PRO A 168 -7.31 12.92 2.44
N GLU A 169 -8.09 13.11 1.38
CA GLU A 169 -9.28 13.95 1.36
C GLU A 169 -10.37 13.32 0.46
N PRO A 170 -11.66 13.67 0.64
CA PRO A 170 -12.70 13.28 -0.29
C PRO A 170 -12.39 13.71 -1.73
N VAL A 171 -12.71 12.84 -2.68
CA VAL A 171 -12.59 13.07 -4.12
C VAL A 171 -13.97 13.03 -4.78
N PRO A 172 -14.13 13.55 -6.01
CA PRO A 172 -15.37 13.35 -6.75
C PRO A 172 -15.64 11.86 -6.98
N GLY A 173 -16.80 11.38 -6.54
CA GLY A 173 -17.30 10.05 -6.82
C GLY A 173 -17.78 9.90 -8.26
N PRO A 174 -18.04 8.67 -8.75
CA PRO A 174 -18.49 8.43 -10.11
C PRO A 174 -19.84 9.07 -10.47
N ASP A 175 -20.67 9.37 -9.47
CA ASP A 175 -21.94 10.08 -9.58
C ASP A 175 -21.80 11.61 -9.41
N GLY A 176 -20.58 12.10 -9.18
CA GLY A 176 -20.26 13.51 -8.93
C GLY A 176 -20.34 13.91 -7.46
N GLU A 177 -20.87 13.06 -6.58
CA GLU A 177 -20.94 13.34 -5.14
C GLU A 177 -19.58 13.13 -4.46
N PRO A 178 -19.22 13.92 -3.44
CA PRO A 178 -17.98 13.70 -2.70
C PRO A 178 -17.94 12.31 -2.05
N ALA A 179 -16.83 11.61 -2.22
CA ALA A 179 -16.60 10.29 -1.67
C ALA A 179 -15.19 10.13 -1.10
N TYR A 180 -15.08 9.36 -0.02
CA TYR A 180 -13.80 8.79 0.37
C TYR A 180 -13.45 7.67 -0.62
N ALA A 181 -12.28 7.75 -1.23
CA ALA A 181 -11.82 6.74 -2.17
C ALA A 181 -10.63 5.96 -1.60
N MET A 182 -10.56 4.68 -1.98
CA MET A 182 -9.42 3.82 -1.70
C MET A 182 -8.92 3.18 -3.00
N LEU A 183 -7.61 3.11 -3.15
CA LEU A 183 -6.97 2.24 -4.13
C LEU A 183 -6.80 0.85 -3.53
N HIS A 184 -6.84 -0.20 -4.34
CA HIS A 184 -6.63 -1.58 -3.93
C HIS A 184 -6.24 -2.45 -5.13
N ARG A 185 -5.87 -3.72 -4.88
CA ARG A 185 -5.48 -4.68 -5.93
C ARG A 185 -6.09 -6.05 -5.66
N PRO A 186 -7.24 -6.36 -6.29
CA PRO A 186 -7.79 -7.71 -6.31
C PRO A 186 -6.85 -8.69 -7.05
N MET A 187 -6.90 -9.96 -6.66
CA MET A 187 -6.09 -11.04 -7.24
C MET A 187 -7.01 -12.13 -7.80
N TRP A 188 -7.09 -12.25 -9.11
CA TRP A 188 -8.19 -12.93 -9.81
C TRP A 188 -8.14 -14.46 -9.82
N ASP A 189 -7.11 -15.07 -9.23
CA ASP A 189 -6.90 -16.52 -9.26
C ASP A 189 -7.54 -17.21 -8.04
N LEU A 190 -8.67 -17.87 -8.25
CA LEU A 190 -9.34 -18.71 -7.25
C LEU A 190 -8.64 -20.06 -7.04
N GLY A 191 -7.67 -20.40 -7.89
CA GLY A 191 -6.74 -21.52 -7.68
C GLY A 191 -6.05 -21.49 -6.31
N TRP A 192 -5.94 -20.30 -5.72
CA TRP A 192 -5.43 -20.08 -4.35
C TRP A 192 -6.27 -20.77 -3.28
N PHE A 193 -7.58 -20.90 -3.49
CA PHE A 193 -8.51 -21.51 -2.55
C PHE A 193 -8.93 -22.90 -2.99
N ARG A 194 -9.07 -23.09 -4.29
CA ARG A 194 -9.58 -24.31 -4.88
C ARG A 194 -8.71 -24.73 -6.07
N PRO A 195 -7.86 -25.76 -5.89
CA PRO A 195 -7.01 -26.25 -6.97
C PRO A 195 -7.82 -26.56 -8.24
N GLY A 196 -7.38 -26.02 -9.37
CA GLY A 196 -8.01 -26.21 -10.68
C GLY A 196 -9.12 -25.21 -11.04
N GLU A 197 -9.51 -24.30 -10.14
CA GLU A 197 -10.51 -23.25 -10.44
C GLU A 197 -9.94 -22.19 -11.38
N GLY A 198 -8.74 -21.67 -11.08
CA GLY A 198 -8.01 -20.73 -11.94
C GLY A 198 -8.53 -19.29 -11.88
N VAL A 199 -8.30 -18.55 -12.95
CA VAL A 199 -8.52 -17.10 -13.04
C VAL A 199 -9.97 -16.76 -13.42
N HIS A 200 -10.59 -15.85 -12.66
CA HIS A 200 -11.92 -15.29 -12.93
C HIS A 200 -11.84 -13.76 -13.01
N LEU A 201 -11.90 -13.22 -14.23
CA LEU A 201 -11.78 -11.79 -14.48
C LEU A 201 -13.13 -11.09 -14.44
N PRO A 202 -13.19 -9.81 -14.00
CA PRO A 202 -14.35 -8.97 -14.21
C PRO A 202 -14.70 -8.83 -15.69
N ALA A 203 -15.98 -8.63 -16.01
CA ALA A 203 -16.45 -8.36 -17.35
C ALA A 203 -15.68 -7.18 -17.99
N GLY A 204 -15.24 -7.38 -19.24
CA GLY A 204 -14.45 -6.42 -19.99
C GLY A 204 -12.94 -6.42 -19.70
N ILE A 205 -12.47 -7.21 -18.72
CA ILE A 205 -11.04 -7.37 -18.42
C ILE A 205 -10.51 -8.65 -19.08
N THR A 206 -9.46 -8.51 -19.88
CA THR A 206 -8.81 -9.64 -20.57
C THR A 206 -7.39 -9.91 -20.07
N ASP A 207 -6.82 -8.99 -19.31
CA ASP A 207 -5.50 -9.11 -18.72
C ASP A 207 -5.65 -9.70 -17.31
N GLU A 208 -5.02 -10.85 -17.08
CA GLU A 208 -5.08 -11.56 -15.81
C GLU A 208 -4.19 -10.96 -14.72
N ARG A 209 -3.28 -10.06 -15.08
CA ARG A 209 -2.29 -9.51 -14.16
C ARG A 209 -2.96 -8.62 -13.11
N PRO A 210 -2.66 -8.82 -11.81
CA PRO A 210 -3.17 -7.94 -10.76
C PRO A 210 -2.79 -6.47 -10.99
N GLY A 211 -3.82 -5.62 -11.03
CA GLY A 211 -3.70 -4.18 -11.27
C GLY A 211 -4.33 -3.32 -10.17
N ILE A 212 -4.17 -2.01 -10.29
CA ILE A 212 -4.72 -1.04 -9.34
C ILE A 212 -6.17 -0.74 -9.71
N TRP A 213 -7.05 -0.87 -8.72
CA TRP A 213 -8.46 -0.54 -8.77
C TRP A 213 -8.76 0.57 -7.76
N ILE A 214 -9.85 1.29 -7.98
CA ILE A 214 -10.36 2.31 -7.07
C ILE A 214 -11.81 1.99 -6.70
N SER A 215 -12.15 2.23 -5.44
CA SER A 215 -13.51 2.11 -4.91
C SER A 215 -13.86 3.28 -4.01
N TYR A 216 -15.15 3.55 -3.85
CA TYR A 216 -15.68 4.77 -3.24
C TYR A 216 -16.67 4.47 -2.12
N VAL A 217 -16.69 5.34 -1.11
CA VAL A 217 -17.71 5.40 -0.06
C VAL A 217 -18.18 6.84 0.04
N PRO A 218 -19.48 7.15 -0.14
CA PRO A 218 -19.94 8.54 -0.07
C PRO A 218 -19.67 9.17 1.28
N VAL A 219 -19.31 10.46 1.26
CA VAL A 219 -19.02 11.22 2.49
C VAL A 219 -20.18 11.16 3.47
N ALA A 220 -21.42 11.35 3.00
CA ALA A 220 -22.61 11.37 3.84
C ALA A 220 -22.82 10.06 4.64
N GLU A 221 -22.42 8.91 4.08
CA GLU A 221 -22.51 7.63 4.80
C GLU A 221 -21.45 7.51 5.88
N VAL A 222 -20.22 7.95 5.60
CA VAL A 222 -19.10 7.92 6.57
C VAL A 222 -19.33 8.91 7.71
N GLU A 223 -19.91 10.08 7.43
CA GLU A 223 -20.30 11.06 8.46
C GLU A 223 -21.38 10.51 9.39
N THR A 224 -22.27 9.65 8.87
CA THR A 224 -23.28 8.97 9.67
C THR A 224 -22.68 7.84 10.50
N ASP A 225 -21.81 7.04 9.90
CA ASP A 225 -21.13 5.91 10.54
C ASP A 225 -19.78 5.64 9.86
N ILE A 226 -18.69 5.90 10.58
CA ILE A 226 -17.32 5.70 10.06
C ILE A 226 -17.06 4.26 9.57
N ARG A 227 -17.81 3.27 10.07
CA ARG A 227 -17.72 1.87 9.61
C ARG A 227 -18.11 1.70 8.14
N ALA A 228 -18.81 2.68 7.54
CA ALA A 228 -19.09 2.70 6.10
C ALA A 228 -17.81 2.68 5.26
N LEU A 229 -16.66 3.15 5.77
CA LEU A 229 -15.36 3.04 5.09
C LEU A 229 -15.02 1.59 4.70
N ALA A 230 -15.47 0.60 5.47
CA ALA A 230 -15.25 -0.82 5.20
C ALA A 230 -16.26 -1.42 4.18
N ARG A 231 -17.14 -0.62 3.58
CA ARG A 231 -18.17 -1.06 2.63
C ARG A 231 -18.14 -0.27 1.31
N PRO A 232 -17.02 -0.28 0.59
CA PRO A 232 -16.89 0.48 -0.63
C PRO A 232 -17.74 -0.07 -1.77
N ARG A 233 -18.05 0.81 -2.73
CA ARG A 233 -18.83 0.54 -3.94
C ARG A 233 -18.22 1.26 -5.16
N ALA A 234 -18.82 1.05 -6.32
CA ALA A 234 -18.45 1.68 -7.59
C ALA A 234 -16.98 1.44 -7.96
N HIS A 235 -16.63 0.17 -8.12
CA HIS A 235 -15.29 -0.32 -8.38
C HIS A 235 -14.89 -0.05 -9.83
N ARG A 236 -13.73 0.58 -10.03
CA ARG A 236 -13.21 0.93 -11.37
C ARG A 236 -11.75 0.52 -11.48
N LEU A 237 -11.37 -0.04 -12.62
CA LEU A 237 -9.96 -0.26 -12.95
C LEU A 237 -9.26 1.09 -13.12
N VAL A 238 -8.10 1.26 -12.49
CA VAL A 238 -7.23 2.44 -12.65
C VAL A 238 -6.09 2.13 -13.62
N ALA A 239 -5.36 1.04 -13.36
CA ALA A 239 -4.20 0.68 -14.14
C ALA A 239 -3.92 -0.83 -14.12
N LEU A 240 -3.45 -1.36 -15.24
CA LEU A 240 -2.78 -2.65 -15.36
C LEU A 240 -1.30 -2.43 -15.66
N SER A 241 -0.49 -3.48 -15.62
CA SER A 241 0.94 -3.43 -15.98
C SER A 241 1.15 -2.97 -17.42
N ALA A 242 1.99 -1.94 -17.63
CA ALA A 242 2.22 -1.33 -18.94
C ALA A 242 3.70 -1.37 -19.39
N HIS A 243 4.64 -1.44 -18.46
CA HIS A 243 6.09 -1.39 -18.75
C HIS A 243 6.84 -2.65 -18.28
N PRO A 244 8.03 -2.96 -18.84
CA PRO A 244 8.77 -4.19 -18.51
C PRO A 244 9.13 -4.34 -17.03
N TRP A 245 9.48 -3.24 -16.35
CA TRP A 245 9.86 -3.26 -14.93
C TRP A 245 8.69 -3.61 -14.00
N GLU A 246 7.46 -3.59 -14.51
CA GLU A 246 6.23 -3.83 -13.78
C GLU A 246 5.36 -4.92 -14.45
N GLU A 247 5.97 -5.78 -15.28
CA GLU A 247 5.29 -6.69 -16.19
C GLU A 247 4.37 -7.73 -15.53
N LEU A 248 4.63 -8.13 -14.28
CA LEU A 248 3.91 -9.21 -13.61
C LEU A 248 2.67 -8.72 -12.85
N LYS A 249 2.81 -7.61 -12.13
CA LYS A 249 1.76 -6.97 -11.34
C LYS A 249 2.21 -5.58 -10.89
N ILE A 250 1.23 -4.76 -10.54
CA ILE A 250 1.44 -3.46 -9.89
C ILE A 250 0.58 -3.33 -8.64
N GLY A 251 0.88 -2.35 -7.80
CA GLY A 251 0.08 -2.05 -6.61
C GLY A 251 0.36 -0.67 -6.03
N ALA A 252 -0.62 -0.14 -5.30
CA ALA A 252 -0.45 1.16 -4.65
C ALA A 252 0.56 1.05 -3.50
N GLY A 253 1.44 2.05 -3.39
CA GLY A 253 2.38 2.17 -2.30
C GLY A 253 1.79 2.97 -1.14
N PRO A 254 2.29 4.19 -0.87
CA PRO A 254 1.72 5.11 0.10
C PRO A 254 0.46 5.82 -0.43
N ALA A 255 -0.18 6.62 0.44
CA ALA A 255 -1.32 7.43 0.08
C ALA A 255 -0.99 8.40 -1.07
N PRO A 256 -1.90 8.58 -2.06
CA PRO A 256 -1.73 9.61 -3.07
C PRO A 256 -1.63 10.99 -2.42
N ILE A 257 -0.77 11.84 -2.97
CA ILE A 257 -0.59 13.22 -2.49
C ILE A 257 -0.93 14.24 -3.57
N ARG A 258 -1.44 15.40 -3.16
CA ARG A 258 -1.64 16.52 -4.07
C ARG A 258 -0.30 17.09 -4.55
N VAL A 259 -0.22 17.26 -5.86
CA VAL A 259 0.85 17.96 -6.59
C VAL A 259 0.24 18.86 -7.66
N PRO A 260 0.98 19.83 -8.22
CA PRO A 260 0.49 20.66 -9.32
C PRO A 260 -0.05 19.87 -10.52
N GLU A 261 0.50 18.68 -10.79
CA GLU A 261 0.09 17.82 -11.90
C GLU A 261 -1.22 17.04 -11.65
N GLY A 262 -1.66 16.90 -10.40
CA GLY A 262 -2.79 16.04 -10.01
C GLY A 262 -2.54 15.30 -8.70
N TRP A 263 -2.96 14.03 -8.65
CA TRP A 263 -2.66 13.12 -7.56
C TRP A 263 -1.40 12.31 -7.87
N LEU A 264 -0.30 12.58 -7.18
CA LEU A 264 0.90 11.74 -7.29
C LEU A 264 0.71 10.47 -6.48
N LEU A 265 0.68 9.33 -7.16
CA LEU A 265 0.71 8.00 -6.58
C LEU A 265 2.11 7.41 -6.82
N ILE A 266 2.83 7.10 -5.74
CA ILE A 266 3.98 6.20 -5.81
C ILE A 266 3.44 4.77 -5.78
N HIS A 267 3.79 3.97 -6.77
CA HIS A 267 3.34 2.58 -6.91
C HIS A 267 4.54 1.65 -7.02
N HIS A 268 4.36 0.38 -6.65
CA HIS A 268 5.35 -0.64 -6.99
C HIS A 268 4.95 -1.40 -8.25
N GLY A 269 5.96 -1.88 -8.93
CA GLY A 269 5.88 -2.79 -10.06
C GLY A 269 6.77 -3.99 -9.83
N VAL A 270 6.36 -5.13 -10.39
CA VAL A 270 7.08 -6.40 -10.24
C VAL A 270 7.43 -6.96 -11.60
N SER A 271 8.68 -7.39 -11.75
CA SER A 271 9.18 -8.09 -12.94
C SER A 271 9.89 -9.40 -12.59
N GLY A 272 10.22 -10.20 -13.60
CA GLY A 272 10.93 -11.47 -13.42
C GLY A 272 10.01 -12.69 -13.55
N HIS A 273 10.18 -13.68 -12.68
CA HIS A 273 9.45 -14.95 -12.78
C HIS A 273 8.94 -15.46 -11.42
N ILE A 274 7.65 -15.78 -11.37
CA ILE A 274 6.99 -16.40 -10.22
C ILE A 274 6.96 -17.91 -10.45
N GLU A 275 7.77 -18.66 -9.69
CA GLU A 275 7.77 -20.13 -9.74
C GLU A 275 6.66 -20.73 -8.85
N ASP A 276 6.44 -20.17 -7.66
CA ASP A 276 5.40 -20.57 -6.71
C ASP A 276 4.85 -19.31 -5.98
N PRO A 277 3.53 -19.00 -6.07
CA PRO A 277 2.92 -17.86 -5.38
C PRO A 277 3.07 -17.86 -3.85
N PHE A 278 3.34 -19.02 -3.25
CA PHE A 278 3.50 -19.21 -1.80
C PHE A 278 4.96 -19.33 -1.34
N ALA A 279 5.92 -19.42 -2.27
CA ALA A 279 7.34 -19.47 -1.92
C ALA A 279 7.89 -18.07 -1.61
N GLN A 280 8.79 -18.00 -0.62
CA GLN A 280 9.47 -16.75 -0.24
C GLN A 280 10.62 -16.40 -1.22
N ASN A 281 11.35 -17.38 -1.73
CA ASN A 281 12.46 -17.15 -2.67
C ASN A 281 11.97 -17.08 -4.13
N GLN A 282 11.25 -16.02 -4.48
CA GLN A 282 10.82 -15.77 -5.86
C GLN A 282 11.94 -15.10 -6.68
N LYS A 283 12.06 -15.46 -7.97
CA LYS A 283 12.96 -14.78 -8.93
C LYS A 283 12.29 -13.51 -9.47
N VAL A 284 11.85 -12.65 -8.57
CA VAL A 284 11.16 -11.40 -8.88
C VAL A 284 11.99 -10.21 -8.45
N SER A 285 11.71 -9.05 -9.04
CA SER A 285 12.25 -7.77 -8.64
C SER A 285 11.10 -6.80 -8.38
N TYR A 286 11.10 -6.14 -7.22
CA TYR A 286 10.15 -5.08 -6.89
C TYR A 286 10.86 -3.73 -6.99
N ALA A 287 10.29 -2.83 -7.79
CA ALA A 287 10.77 -1.47 -7.95
C ALA A 287 9.63 -0.46 -7.73
N ALA A 288 9.99 0.78 -7.44
CA ALA A 288 9.06 1.88 -7.26
C ALA A 288 9.00 2.76 -8.52
N GLY A 289 7.80 3.06 -8.99
CA GLY A 289 7.52 4.07 -10.01
C GLY A 289 6.50 5.09 -9.51
N ALA A 290 5.93 5.86 -10.44
CA ALA A 290 4.86 6.78 -10.10
C ALA A 290 3.81 6.92 -11.21
N MET A 291 2.61 7.33 -10.79
CA MET A 291 1.51 7.77 -11.64
C MET A 291 1.02 9.14 -11.19
N ILE A 292 0.55 9.95 -12.14
CA ILE A 292 -0.30 11.10 -11.85
C ILE A 292 -1.73 10.71 -12.18
N LEU A 293 -2.63 10.77 -11.20
CA LEU A 293 -4.06 10.54 -11.39
C LEU A 293 -4.79 11.88 -11.52
N ASP A 294 -5.88 11.87 -12.30
CA ASP A 294 -6.68 13.06 -12.55
C ASP A 294 -7.34 13.56 -11.25
N PRO A 295 -7.21 14.86 -10.91
CA PRO A 295 -7.82 15.43 -9.72
C PRO A 295 -9.36 15.35 -9.69
N ALA A 296 -10.01 15.35 -10.86
CA ALA A 296 -11.46 15.33 -11.03
C ALA A 296 -12.02 13.92 -11.23
N ASP A 297 -11.20 12.97 -11.69
CA ASP A 297 -11.56 11.56 -11.80
C ASP A 297 -10.36 10.67 -11.48
N PRO A 298 -10.11 10.33 -10.20
CA PRO A 298 -8.90 9.62 -9.79
C PRO A 298 -8.76 8.20 -10.37
N ALA A 299 -9.76 7.68 -11.09
CA ALA A 299 -9.64 6.46 -11.87
C ALA A 299 -8.83 6.65 -13.18
N LYS A 300 -8.56 7.89 -13.59
CA LYS A 300 -7.82 8.20 -14.83
C LYS A 300 -6.36 8.49 -14.54
N VAL A 301 -5.48 7.74 -15.20
CA VAL A 301 -4.03 7.99 -15.18
C VAL A 301 -3.69 9.04 -16.24
N LEU A 302 -3.17 10.19 -15.79
CA LEU A 302 -2.70 11.28 -16.65
C LEU A 302 -1.24 11.10 -17.09
N ALA A 303 -0.42 10.46 -16.25
CA ALA A 303 1.01 10.21 -16.49
C ALA A 303 1.47 8.96 -15.74
N ARG A 304 2.49 8.28 -16.26
CA ARG A 304 3.11 7.11 -15.62
C ARG A 304 4.60 7.06 -15.96
N SER A 305 5.43 6.62 -15.03
CA SER A 305 6.86 6.42 -15.26
C SER A 305 7.11 5.19 -16.14
N GLU A 306 7.75 5.39 -17.30
CA GLU A 306 8.14 4.29 -18.21
C GLU A 306 9.26 3.41 -17.64
N GLU A 307 10.11 4.01 -16.81
CA GLU A 307 11.19 3.37 -16.04
C GLU A 307 10.93 3.53 -14.54
N PRO A 308 11.47 2.66 -13.67
CA PRO A 308 11.32 2.82 -12.24
C PRO A 308 12.01 4.11 -11.76
N LEU A 309 11.39 4.80 -10.81
CA LEU A 309 12.02 5.90 -10.08
C LEU A 309 13.10 5.40 -9.12
N MET A 310 12.96 4.16 -8.62
CA MET A 310 13.93 3.49 -7.78
C MET A 310 13.81 1.97 -7.94
N ALA A 311 14.89 1.31 -8.34
CA ALA A 311 15.00 -0.14 -8.43
C ALA A 311 16.11 -0.66 -7.49
N PRO A 312 16.08 -1.92 -7.01
CA PRO A 312 17.05 -2.44 -6.04
C PRO A 312 18.52 -2.29 -6.47
N GLU A 313 19.31 -1.55 -5.69
CA GLU A 313 20.71 -1.23 -5.96
C GLU A 313 21.66 -1.57 -4.81
N THR A 314 21.25 -1.32 -3.57
CA THR A 314 22.11 -1.55 -2.40
C THR A 314 22.13 -3.02 -1.98
N GLU A 315 23.07 -3.40 -1.12
CA GLU A 315 23.15 -4.78 -0.60
C GLU A 315 21.91 -5.14 0.20
N GLU A 316 21.43 -4.20 1.01
CA GLU A 316 20.22 -4.30 1.84
C GLU A 316 18.93 -4.43 1.01
N GLU A 317 18.91 -3.88 -0.22
CA GLU A 317 17.76 -4.03 -1.14
C GLU A 317 17.81 -5.35 -1.92
N ARG A 318 19.00 -5.96 -2.03
CA ARG A 318 19.25 -7.16 -2.84
C ARG A 318 19.31 -8.44 -2.00
N THR A 319 19.54 -8.34 -0.70
CA THR A 319 19.74 -9.48 0.19
C THR A 319 18.78 -9.43 1.37
N GLY A 320 17.95 -10.46 1.48
CA GLY A 320 16.96 -10.59 2.56
C GLY A 320 16.08 -11.82 2.33
N THR A 321 14.94 -11.89 3.01
CA THR A 321 13.97 -12.99 2.87
C THR A 321 13.43 -13.06 1.45
N VAL A 322 13.19 -11.91 0.83
CA VAL A 322 12.87 -11.79 -0.59
C VAL A 322 13.90 -10.86 -1.21
N PRO A 323 14.85 -11.36 -2.02
CA PRO A 323 15.88 -10.51 -2.61
C PRO A 323 15.28 -9.55 -3.66
N ASN A 324 15.99 -8.45 -3.93
CA ASN A 324 15.65 -7.45 -4.95
C ASN A 324 14.30 -6.77 -4.71
N VAL A 325 14.13 -6.16 -3.53
CA VAL A 325 12.89 -5.46 -3.16
C VAL A 325 13.16 -4.02 -2.76
N VAL A 326 12.46 -3.11 -3.45
CA VAL A 326 12.14 -1.74 -3.03
C VAL A 326 10.62 -1.63 -2.98
N PHE A 327 10.05 -1.48 -1.78
CA PHE A 327 8.60 -1.50 -1.59
C PHE A 327 8.09 -0.25 -0.84
N PRO A 328 7.68 0.81 -1.54
CA PRO A 328 7.28 2.08 -0.92
C PRO A 328 5.89 1.94 -0.26
N THR A 329 5.77 2.35 1.01
CA THR A 329 4.52 2.14 1.78
C THR A 329 4.09 3.34 2.61
N ALA A 330 4.98 4.30 2.86
CA ALA A 330 4.69 5.53 3.57
C ALA A 330 5.33 6.74 2.89
N ILE A 331 4.68 7.90 3.01
CA ILE A 331 5.19 9.18 2.52
C ILE A 331 4.80 10.30 3.48
N GLU A 332 5.76 11.13 3.87
CA GLU A 332 5.56 12.19 4.85
C GLU A 332 6.24 13.47 4.42
N GLU A 333 5.62 14.60 4.76
CA GLU A 333 6.25 15.91 4.63
C GLU A 333 7.00 16.25 5.92
N ILE A 334 8.28 16.62 5.76
CA ILE A 334 9.24 16.94 6.82
C ILE A 334 10.00 18.18 6.35
N ASP A 335 9.82 19.29 7.04
CA ASP A 335 10.47 20.58 6.73
C ASP A 335 10.32 21.01 5.26
N GLY A 336 9.12 20.80 4.68
CA GLY A 336 8.78 21.15 3.30
C GLY A 336 9.35 20.18 2.24
N GLN A 337 9.97 19.09 2.66
CA GLN A 337 10.48 18.02 1.81
C GLN A 337 9.65 16.75 2.03
N ARG A 338 9.52 15.92 0.99
CA ARG A 338 8.73 14.69 1.06
C ARG A 338 9.63 13.47 1.11
N TYR A 339 9.48 12.66 2.14
CA TYR A 339 10.25 11.46 2.37
C TYR A 339 9.37 10.22 2.20
N VAL A 340 9.82 9.28 1.38
CA VAL A 340 9.19 7.98 1.15
C VAL A 340 9.92 6.93 1.97
N PHE A 341 9.19 6.26 2.86
CA PHE A 341 9.67 5.11 3.61
C PHE A 341 9.30 3.83 2.88
N TYR A 342 10.26 2.91 2.78
CA TYR A 342 10.11 1.72 1.93
C TYR A 342 10.76 0.48 2.55
N GLY A 343 10.16 -0.68 2.30
CA GLY A 343 10.76 -1.98 2.62
C GLY A 343 11.93 -2.33 1.70
N MET A 344 12.96 -2.94 2.28
CA MET A 344 14.19 -3.39 1.62
C MET A 344 14.33 -4.91 1.81
N ALA A 345 14.36 -5.64 0.69
CA ALA A 345 14.55 -7.11 0.63
C ALA A 345 13.68 -7.97 1.57
N ASP A 346 12.46 -7.52 1.93
CA ASP A 346 11.64 -8.11 3.00
C ASP A 346 12.46 -8.42 4.27
N ALA A 347 13.29 -7.46 4.69
CA ALA A 347 14.09 -7.57 5.92
C ALA A 347 14.19 -6.26 6.71
N GLN A 348 14.29 -5.13 6.02
CA GLN A 348 14.65 -3.83 6.61
C GLN A 348 13.82 -2.68 6.03
N ILE A 349 13.99 -1.49 6.59
CA ILE A 349 13.31 -0.27 6.15
C ILE A 349 14.33 0.82 5.79
N GLY A 350 14.16 1.38 4.61
CA GLY A 350 14.90 2.53 4.11
C GLY A 350 14.03 3.78 3.98
N VAL A 351 14.69 4.89 3.67
CA VAL A 351 14.05 6.17 3.35
C VAL A 351 14.68 6.81 2.12
N ALA A 352 13.84 7.39 1.28
CA ALA A 352 14.23 8.14 0.08
C ALA A 352 13.55 9.51 0.08
N LEU A 353 14.23 10.52 -0.44
CA LEU A 353 13.68 11.85 -0.69
C LEU A 353 13.00 11.86 -2.06
N LEU A 354 11.75 12.32 -2.10
CA LEU A 354 11.02 12.60 -3.33
C LEU A 354 11.36 14.02 -3.78
N GLU A 355 12.15 14.14 -4.84
CA GLU A 355 12.55 15.42 -5.41
C GLU A 355 11.77 15.73 -6.69
N ARG A 356 11.28 16.96 -6.81
CA ARG A 356 10.74 17.47 -8.07
C ARG A 356 11.88 17.74 -9.04
N THR A 357 11.81 17.15 -10.24
CA THR A 357 12.77 17.43 -11.31
C THR A 357 12.32 18.65 -12.10
N ALA A 358 13.24 19.59 -12.33
CA ALA A 358 12.99 20.86 -13.02
C ALA A 358 12.43 20.69 -14.44
#